data_AF-A0A2J6WMT0-F1
#
_entry.id   AF-A0A2J6WMT0-F1
#
_cell.length_a   1.000
_cell.length_b   1.000
_cell.length_c   1.000
_cell.angle_alpha   90.00
_cell.angle_beta   90.00
_cell.angle_gamma   90.00
#
_symmetry.space_group_name_H-M   'P 1'
#
loop_
_entity.id
_entity.type
_entity.pdbx_description
1 polymer ?
#
loop_
_entity_poly.entity_id
_entity_poly.type
_entity_poly.pdbx_seq_one_letter_code
_entity_poly.pdbx_strand_id
1 'polypeptide(L)'
;FLDVYDKITAGKGSFTETKKTSGNFENISPMDLVQVLSISNKTCLFEMFGNDYLGKIYFEKGSVVHAECQKDKGLDAFYKLMEVEEGEFNIVDIPAESIPAKTIGKSTNQLLLDAAFLIDTKRNLKNKNH
;
A
#
# COMPACT_ATOMS: atom_id res chain seq x y z
N PHE A 1 -27.14 14.40 -11.31
CA PHE A 1 -25.68 14.59 -11.40
C PHE A 1 -24.90 13.98 -10.23
N LEU A 2 -25.50 13.16 -9.36
CA LEU A 2 -24.80 12.37 -8.32
C LEU A 2 -25.01 10.84 -8.41
N ASP A 3 -25.68 10.33 -9.45
CA ASP A 3 -26.06 8.90 -9.55
C ASP A 3 -25.04 7.99 -10.27
N VAL A 4 -23.96 8.58 -10.82
CA VAL A 4 -23.03 7.85 -11.70
C VAL A 4 -21.81 7.32 -10.93
N TYR A 5 -21.44 7.93 -9.81
CA TYR A 5 -20.28 7.51 -9.03
C TYR A 5 -20.53 6.26 -8.17
N ASP A 6 -21.78 5.96 -7.79
CA ASP A 6 -22.11 4.76 -7.01
C ASP A 6 -22.09 3.47 -7.86
N LYS A 7 -22.28 3.60 -9.18
CA LYS A 7 -22.39 2.44 -10.10
C LYS A 7 -21.08 1.83 -10.56
N ILE A 8 -19.93 2.49 -10.35
CA ILE A 8 -18.62 1.90 -10.73
C ILE A 8 -18.08 1.01 -9.60
N THR A 9 -18.58 1.16 -8.37
CA THR A 9 -18.29 0.29 -7.22
C THR A 9 -19.27 -0.87 -7.03
N ALA A 10 -20.13 -1.15 -8.01
CA ALA A 10 -21.06 -2.28 -7.98
C ALA A 10 -20.44 -3.55 -8.57
N GLY A 11 -19.57 -4.21 -7.78
CA GLY A 11 -18.89 -5.45 -8.15
C GLY A 11 -18.89 -6.50 -7.04
N LYS A 12 -20.08 -6.99 -6.68
CA LYS A 12 -20.38 -8.29 -6.01
C LYS A 12 -19.74 -8.59 -4.63
N GLY A 13 -20.62 -8.74 -3.62
CA GLY A 13 -20.40 -9.71 -2.53
C GLY A 13 -20.45 -9.13 -1.11
N SER A 14 -21.56 -9.39 -0.44
CA SER A 14 -21.71 -9.61 1.02
C SER A 14 -21.40 -8.48 2.01
N PHE A 15 -22.41 -8.23 2.84
CA PHE A 15 -22.37 -7.48 4.11
C PHE A 15 -21.22 -7.93 5.02
N THR A 16 -20.26 -7.05 5.27
CA THR A 16 -19.58 -6.86 6.56
C THR A 16 -19.30 -5.37 6.68
N GLU A 17 -19.51 -4.76 7.84
CA GLU A 17 -18.99 -3.42 8.15
C GLU A 17 -17.46 -3.49 8.13
N THR A 18 -16.88 -3.45 6.94
CA THR A 18 -15.45 -3.53 6.76
C THR A 18 -14.89 -2.18 7.18
N LYS A 19 -14.29 -2.14 8.38
CA LYS A 19 -13.76 -0.92 8.96
C LYS A 19 -12.75 -0.31 7.99
N LYS A 20 -13.14 0.81 7.38
CA LYS A 20 -12.34 1.53 6.40
C LYS A 20 -11.75 2.77 7.05
N THR A 21 -10.42 2.90 6.97
CA THR A 21 -9.71 4.11 7.39
C THR A 21 -9.14 4.79 6.16
N SER A 22 -9.42 6.08 5.95
CA SER A 22 -8.96 6.83 4.78
C SER A 22 -8.15 8.07 5.19
N GLY A 23 -7.20 8.50 4.35
CA GLY A 23 -6.40 9.70 4.59
C GLY A 23 -5.55 10.09 3.38
N ASN A 24 -4.61 11.04 3.57
CA ASN A 24 -3.69 11.51 2.52
C ASN A 24 -2.22 11.41 2.93
N PHE A 25 -1.32 11.36 1.95
CA PHE A 25 0.14 11.27 2.17
C PHE A 25 0.81 12.60 2.52
N GLU A 26 0.08 13.73 2.49
CA GLU A 26 0.62 15.05 2.82
C GLU A 26 1.12 15.14 4.27
N ASN A 27 0.47 14.42 5.19
CA ASN A 27 0.76 14.50 6.63
C ASN A 27 1.39 13.23 7.21
N ILE A 28 1.42 12.13 6.44
CA ILE A 28 1.93 10.84 6.91
C ILE A 28 2.57 10.09 5.74
N SER A 29 3.78 9.56 5.96
CA SER A 29 4.46 8.81 4.91
C SER A 29 3.86 7.40 4.74
N PRO A 30 3.92 6.83 3.53
CA PRO A 30 3.52 5.43 3.33
C PRO A 30 4.35 4.46 4.17
N MET A 31 5.63 4.76 4.44
CA MET A 31 6.48 3.95 5.32
C MET A 31 5.95 3.92 6.76
N ASP A 32 5.54 5.06 7.31
CA ASP A 32 4.99 5.14 8.66
C ASP A 32 3.71 4.31 8.78
N LEU A 33 2.83 4.39 7.77
CA LEU A 33 1.60 3.60 7.73
C LEU A 33 1.90 2.09 7.66
N VAL A 34 2.83 1.66 6.81
CA VAL A 34 3.25 0.25 6.76
C VAL A 34 3.78 -0.22 8.11
N GLN A 35 4.57 0.61 8.80
CA GLN A 35 5.09 0.29 10.12
C GLN A 35 3.97 0.16 11.16
N VAL A 36 3.03 1.12 11.21
CA VAL A 36 1.88 1.08 12.13
C VAL A 36 1.01 -0.15 11.86
N LEU A 37 0.72 -0.44 10.59
CA LEU A 37 -0.05 -1.62 10.20
C LEU A 37 0.66 -2.91 10.57
N SER A 38 2.00 -2.94 10.46
CA SER A 38 2.78 -4.10 10.88
C SER A 38 2.66 -4.37 12.38
N ILE A 39 2.76 -3.33 13.21
CA ILE A 39 2.62 -3.43 14.67
C ILE A 39 1.20 -3.84 15.07
N SER A 40 0.19 -3.41 14.31
CA SER A 40 -1.21 -3.72 14.58
C SER A 40 -1.53 -5.24 14.52
N ASN A 41 -0.66 -6.04 13.89
CA ASN A 41 -0.84 -7.48 13.68
C ASN A 41 -2.18 -7.83 12.98
N LYS A 42 -2.74 -6.90 12.21
CA LYS A 42 -3.99 -7.09 11.48
C LYS A 42 -3.75 -7.61 10.07
N THR A 43 -4.75 -8.32 9.54
CA THR A 43 -4.85 -8.66 8.13
C THR A 43 -5.70 -7.58 7.46
N CYS A 44 -5.10 -6.81 6.56
CA CYS A 44 -5.76 -5.68 5.93
C CYS A 44 -5.16 -5.42 4.55
N LEU A 45 -5.93 -4.70 3.74
CA LEU A 45 -5.53 -4.17 2.46
C LEU A 45 -5.24 -2.68 2.64
N PHE A 46 -4.03 -2.28 2.28
CA PHE A 46 -3.63 -0.90 2.22
C PHE A 46 -3.58 -0.46 0.75
N GLU A 47 -4.57 0.33 0.35
CA GLU A 47 -4.69 0.86 -0.99
C GLU A 47 -4.18 2.29 -1.03
N MET A 48 -3.48 2.63 -2.10
CA MET A 48 -2.87 3.93 -2.34
C MET A 48 -3.31 4.40 -3.72
N PHE A 49 -3.75 5.65 -3.85
CA PHE A 49 -4.23 6.21 -5.10
C PHE A 49 -3.68 7.62 -5.26
N GLY A 50 -3.29 7.97 -6.48
CA GLY A 50 -3.00 9.34 -6.87
C GLY A 50 -3.43 9.57 -8.31
N ASN A 51 -3.05 10.72 -8.88
CA ASN A 51 -3.49 11.10 -10.23
C ASN A 51 -3.12 10.05 -11.29
N ASP A 52 -1.94 9.43 -11.18
CA ASP A 52 -1.41 8.50 -12.19
C ASP A 52 -1.03 7.12 -11.62
N TYR A 53 -1.37 6.80 -10.37
CA TYR A 53 -1.00 5.50 -9.81
C TYR A 53 -2.10 4.90 -8.92
N LEU A 54 -2.15 3.57 -8.95
CA LEU A 54 -2.97 2.76 -8.07
C LEU A 54 -2.09 1.64 -7.49
N GLY A 55 -1.97 1.66 -6.18
CA GLY A 55 -1.19 0.74 -5.38
C GLY A 55 -2.03 -0.06 -4.40
N LYS A 56 -1.66 -1.31 -4.18
CA LYS A 56 -2.28 -2.18 -3.19
C LYS A 56 -1.19 -2.94 -2.44
N ILE A 57 -1.25 -2.94 -1.12
CA ILE A 57 -0.35 -3.71 -0.25
C ILE A 57 -1.21 -4.57 0.65
N TYR A 58 -0.97 -5.87 0.61
CA TYR A 58 -1.71 -6.87 1.38
C TYR A 58 -0.90 -7.24 2.61
N PHE A 59 -1.53 -7.08 3.77
CA PHE A 59 -1.00 -7.49 5.06
C PHE A 59 -1.73 -8.74 5.54
N GLU A 60 -0.97 -9.70 6.05
CA GLU A 60 -1.47 -10.87 6.76
C GLU A 60 -0.83 -10.88 8.14
N LYS A 61 -1.64 -10.72 9.20
CA LYS A 61 -1.16 -10.70 10.60
C LYS A 61 0.02 -9.72 10.80
N GLY A 62 -0.07 -8.51 10.26
CA GLY A 62 1.00 -7.49 10.34
C GLY A 62 2.21 -7.74 9.44
N SER A 63 2.23 -8.82 8.66
CA SER A 63 3.30 -9.09 7.69
C SER A 63 2.86 -8.70 6.28
N VAL A 64 3.70 -7.96 5.56
CA VAL A 64 3.46 -7.67 4.14
C VAL A 64 3.70 -8.94 3.32
N VAL A 65 2.66 -9.48 2.71
CA VAL A 65 2.74 -10.73 1.94
C VAL A 65 2.67 -10.50 0.43
N HIS A 66 2.12 -9.37 0.00
CA HIS A 66 1.97 -9.03 -1.40
C HIS A 66 1.82 -7.53 -1.60
N ALA A 67 2.24 -7.05 -2.76
CA ALA A 67 1.99 -5.69 -3.20
C ALA A 67 1.77 -5.68 -4.72
N GLU A 68 0.96 -4.74 -5.19
CA GLU A 68 0.69 -4.52 -6.61
C GLU A 68 0.71 -3.02 -6.88
N CYS A 69 1.35 -2.60 -7.96
CA CYS A 69 1.38 -1.22 -8.40
C CYS A 69 1.34 -1.22 -9.93
N GLN A 70 0.20 -0.85 -10.50
CA GLN A 70 -0.05 -0.92 -11.95
C GLN A 70 0.34 -2.28 -12.58
N LYS A 71 1.50 -2.35 -13.23
CA LYS A 71 2.04 -3.54 -13.93
C LYS A 71 3.01 -4.34 -13.07
N ASP A 72 3.52 -3.75 -12.00
CA ASP A 72 4.48 -4.36 -11.09
C ASP A 72 3.76 -5.13 -9.98
N LYS A 73 4.39 -6.23 -9.54
CA LYS A 73 3.88 -7.07 -8.45
C LYS A 73 5.01 -7.47 -7.50
N GLY A 74 4.69 -7.68 -6.24
CA GLY A 74 5.62 -8.08 -5.20
C GLY A 74 6.57 -6.96 -4.77
N LEU A 75 7.86 -7.28 -4.67
CA LEU A 75 8.87 -6.39 -4.11
C LEU A 75 8.99 -5.08 -4.91
N ASP A 76 9.05 -5.15 -6.23
CA ASP A 76 9.16 -3.97 -7.10
C ASP A 76 7.98 -3.01 -6.94
N ALA A 77 6.77 -3.57 -6.83
CA ALA A 77 5.56 -2.79 -6.54
C ALA A 77 5.64 -2.14 -5.16
N PHE A 78 6.04 -2.90 -4.14
CA PHE A 78 6.18 -2.38 -2.78
C PHE A 78 7.15 -1.19 -2.72
N TYR A 79 8.35 -1.32 -3.30
CA TYR A 79 9.34 -0.24 -3.28
C TYR A 79 8.88 1.00 -4.04
N LYS A 80 8.21 0.83 -5.20
CA LYS A 80 7.60 1.95 -5.94
C LYS A 80 6.57 2.69 -5.10
N LEU A 81 5.77 1.97 -4.32
CA LEU A 81 4.77 2.56 -3.44
C LEU A 81 5.41 3.30 -2.26
N MET A 82 6.54 2.84 -1.73
CA MET A 82 7.24 3.55 -0.64
C MET A 82 7.85 4.89 -1.08
N GLU A 83 8.04 5.10 -2.39
CA GLU A 83 8.55 6.35 -2.99
C GLU A 83 7.46 7.41 -3.22
N VAL A 84 6.19 7.08 -2.95
CA VAL A 84 5.07 8.01 -3.11
C VAL A 84 5.15 9.10 -2.04
N GLU A 85 5.17 10.36 -2.49
CA GLU A 85 5.18 11.54 -1.62
C GLU A 85 3.78 12.18 -1.47
N GLU A 86 2.90 11.99 -2.46
CA GLU A 86 1.58 12.63 -2.51
C GLU A 86 0.51 11.66 -2.98
N GLY A 87 -0.71 11.84 -2.49
CA GLY A 87 -1.89 11.07 -2.87
C GLY A 87 -2.77 10.72 -1.68
N GLU A 88 -3.71 9.81 -1.90
CA GLU A 88 -4.68 9.34 -0.93
C GLU A 88 -4.49 7.85 -0.64
N PHE A 89 -5.01 7.41 0.50
CA PHE A 89 -4.97 6.01 0.89
C PHE A 89 -6.24 5.53 1.57
N ASN A 90 -6.49 4.22 1.46
CA ASN A 90 -7.51 3.53 2.25
C ASN A 90 -6.91 2.28 2.87
N ILE A 91 -7.28 2.02 4.12
CA ILE A 91 -7.00 0.78 4.83
C ILE A 91 -8.33 0.09 5.03
N VAL A 92 -8.43 -1.14 4.54
CA VAL A 92 -9.63 -1.97 4.59
C VAL A 92 -9.27 -3.27 5.27
N ASP A 93 -9.93 -3.61 6.37
CA ASP A 93 -9.76 -4.93 7.00
C ASP A 93 -10.26 -6.01 6.02
N ILE A 94 -9.43 -6.99 5.67
CA ILE A 94 -9.82 -8.05 4.73
C ILE A 94 -9.58 -9.43 5.33
N PRO A 95 -10.37 -10.45 4.97
CA PRO A 95 -10.04 -11.83 5.33
C PRO A 95 -8.78 -12.28 4.57
N ALA A 96 -7.98 -13.16 5.18
CA ALA A 96 -6.74 -13.65 4.59
C ALA A 96 -6.94 -14.36 3.23
N GLU A 97 -8.13 -14.92 3.00
CA GLU A 97 -8.54 -15.56 1.75
C GLU A 97 -8.67 -14.57 0.58
N SER A 98 -8.83 -13.27 0.85
CA SER A 98 -8.91 -12.23 -0.18
C SER A 98 -7.54 -11.79 -0.72
N ILE A 99 -6.44 -12.35 -0.19
CA ILE A 99 -5.08 -12.05 -0.65
C ILE A 99 -4.82 -12.82 -1.95
N PRO A 100 -4.61 -12.15 -3.09
CA PRO A 100 -4.58 -12.81 -4.41
C PRO A 100 -3.35 -13.70 -4.62
N ALA A 101 -2.22 -13.34 -4.02
CA ALA A 101 -0.97 -14.08 -4.10
C ALA A 101 -0.09 -13.75 -2.89
N LYS A 102 0.91 -14.58 -2.60
CA LYS A 102 1.97 -14.29 -1.61
C LYS A 102 3.30 -14.24 -2.33
N THR A 103 3.71 -13.06 -2.77
CA THR A 103 4.95 -12.87 -3.56
C THR A 103 6.07 -12.27 -2.74
N ILE A 104 5.81 -11.86 -1.50
CA ILE A 104 6.80 -11.26 -0.61
C ILE A 104 6.96 -12.20 0.59
N GLY A 105 8.16 -12.75 0.75
CA GLY A 105 8.52 -13.63 1.86
C GLY A 105 9.48 -12.99 2.87
N LYS A 106 9.88 -11.72 2.65
CA LYS A 106 10.72 -10.96 3.59
C LYS A 106 9.88 -10.45 4.75
N SER A 107 10.49 -10.24 5.91
CA SER A 107 9.80 -9.59 7.03
C SER A 107 9.53 -8.12 6.72
N THR A 108 8.45 -7.56 7.28
CA THR A 108 8.10 -6.15 7.06
C THR A 108 9.25 -5.20 7.45
N ASN A 109 9.99 -5.51 8.52
CA ASN A 109 11.16 -4.73 8.92
C ASN A 109 12.27 -4.75 7.86
N GLN A 110 12.55 -5.91 7.25
CA GLN A 110 13.52 -5.99 6.16
C GLN A 110 13.06 -5.18 4.94
N LEU A 111 11.76 -5.22 4.60
CA LEU A 111 11.21 -4.44 3.50
C LEU A 111 11.34 -2.93 3.74
N LEU A 112 11.05 -2.47 4.95
CA LEU A 112 11.17 -1.07 5.32
C LEU A 112 12.63 -0.60 5.30
N LEU A 113 13.57 -1.41 5.79
CA LEU A 113 15.00 -1.11 5.71
C LEU A 113 15.50 -1.03 4.27
N ASP A 114 15.12 -2.02 3.44
CA ASP A 114 15.47 -2.03 2.01
C ASP A 114 14.88 -0.81 1.30
N ALA A 115 13.62 -0.47 1.57
CA ALA A 115 12.95 0.70 0.99
C ALA A 115 13.64 2.01 1.39
N ALA A 116 13.96 2.19 2.68
CA ALA A 116 14.67 3.37 3.16
C ALA A 116 16.05 3.51 2.50
N PHE A 117 16.79 2.41 2.36
CA PHE A 117 18.08 2.39 1.67
C PHE A 117 17.95 2.77 0.18
N LEU A 118 16.94 2.25 -0.51
CA LEU A 118 16.69 2.57 -1.92
C LEU A 118 16.33 4.05 -2.12
N ILE A 119 15.47 4.59 -1.26
CA ILE A 119 15.07 6.01 -1.29
C ILE A 119 16.28 6.91 -1.03
N ASP A 120 17.08 6.60 -0.01
CA ASP A 120 18.28 7.37 0.33
C ASP A 120 19.31 7.31 -0.80
N THR A 121 19.58 6.13 -1.35
CA THR A 121 20.51 5.96 -2.48
C THR A 121 20.06 6.77 -3.70
N LYS A 122 18.76 6.75 -4.03
CA LYS A 122 18.18 7.54 -5.13
C LYS A 122 18.31 9.05 -4.89
N ARG A 123 18.08 9.52 -3.66
CA ARG A 123 18.26 10.94 -3.29
C ARG A 123 19.71 11.38 -3.44
N ASN A 124 20.67 10.58 -2.98
CA ASN A 124 22.10 10.88 -3.10
C ASN A 124 22.60 10.92 -4.56
N LEU A 125 22.05 10.07 -5.44
CA LEU A 125 22.41 10.07 -6.86
C LEU A 125 21.93 11.32 -7.61
N LYS A 126 20.74 11.85 -7.27
CA LYS A 126 20.22 13.09 -7.89
C LYS A 126 21.06 14.32 -7.54
N ASN A 127 21.57 14.40 -6.31
CA ASN A 127 22.34 15.54 -5.82
C ASN A 127 23.77 15.63 -6.41
N LYS A 128 24.28 14.56 -7.05
CA LYS A 128 25.62 14.53 -7.65
C LYS A 128 25.68 15.02 -9.10
N ASN A 129 24.52 15.20 -9.74
CA ASN A 129 24.40 15.61 -11.15
C ASN A 129 24.01 17.09 -11.31
N HIS A 130 24.09 17.88 -10.23
CA HIS A 130 23.89 19.33 -10.23
C HIS A 130 25.16 20.05 -9.79
#